data_AF-A0A094DE79-F1
#
_entry.id   AF-A0A094DE79-F1
#
_cell.length_a   1.000
_cell.length_b   1.000
_cell.length_c   1.000
_cell.angle_alpha   90.00
_cell.angle_beta   90.00
_cell.angle_gamma   90.00
#
_symmetry.space_group_name_H-M   'P 1'
#
loop_
_entity.id
_entity.type
_entity.pdbx_description
1 polymer ?
#
loop_
_entity_poly.entity_id
_entity_poly.type
_entity_poly.pdbx_seq_one_letter_code
_entity_poly.pdbx_strand_id
1 'polypeptide(L)'
;MPQTAQPIIPNPLSHHHPPSSTMTREEDIAAYGFTALPRSTAALLATRKDIQEPTELGVDDIPIPDTALVKKVLEYAKKELPVETFNHSMRVFYY
;
A
#
# COMPACT_ATOMS: atom_id res chain seq x y z
N MET A 1 2.13 -4.49 -51.93
CA MET A 1 0.96 -4.03 -51.16
C MET A 1 1.47 -3.12 -50.04
N PRO A 2 1.21 -1.80 -50.07
CA PRO A 2 1.61 -0.92 -48.97
C PRO A 2 0.67 -1.15 -47.78
N GLN A 3 1.26 -1.46 -46.62
CA GLN A 3 0.51 -1.56 -45.36
C GLN A 3 0.15 -0.16 -44.88
N THR A 4 -1.14 0.12 -44.82
CA THR A 4 -1.72 1.36 -44.30
C THR A 4 -1.32 1.51 -42.83
N ALA A 5 -0.54 2.54 -42.50
CA ALA A 5 -0.27 2.90 -41.12
C ALA A 5 -1.59 3.27 -40.43
N GLN A 6 -1.99 2.51 -39.41
CA GLN A 6 -3.16 2.85 -38.63
C GLN A 6 -2.86 4.10 -37.77
N PRO A 7 -3.81 5.03 -37.62
CA PRO A 7 -3.62 6.20 -36.78
C PRO A 7 -3.43 5.79 -35.33
N ILE A 8 -2.40 6.36 -34.68
CA ILE A 8 -2.15 6.21 -33.25
C ILE A 8 -3.36 6.82 -32.52
N ILE A 9 -4.24 5.96 -31.98
CA ILE A 9 -5.31 6.40 -31.10
C ILE A 9 -4.64 6.87 -29.79
N PRO A 10 -4.76 8.15 -29.38
CA PRO A 10 -4.22 8.58 -28.11
C PRO A 10 -4.92 7.83 -26.97
N ASN A 11 -4.13 7.33 -26.03
CA ASN A 11 -4.62 6.68 -24.82
C ASN A 11 -5.52 7.66 -24.03
N PRO A 12 -6.83 7.37 -23.83
CA PRO A 12 -7.75 8.27 -23.14
C PRO A 12 -7.48 8.38 -21.63
N LEU A 13 -6.49 7.66 -21.08
CA LEU A 13 -6.08 7.76 -19.68
C LEU A 13 -4.99 8.80 -19.42
N SER A 14 -4.65 9.65 -20.38
CA SER A 14 -3.76 10.79 -20.16
C SER A 14 -4.51 11.93 -19.44
N HIS A 15 -5.13 11.64 -18.29
CA HIS A 15 -5.65 12.67 -17.41
C HIS A 15 -4.48 13.31 -16.66
N HIS A 16 -4.32 14.61 -16.90
CA HIS A 16 -3.44 15.52 -16.19
C HIS A 16 -3.46 15.26 -14.68
N HIS A 17 -2.34 14.79 -14.16
CA HIS A 17 -2.08 14.77 -12.73
C HIS A 17 -1.94 16.25 -12.27
N PRO A 18 -2.73 16.72 -11.29
CA PRO A 18 -2.36 17.96 -10.60
C PRO A 18 -1.03 17.73 -9.88
N PRO A 19 -0.14 18.74 -9.79
CA PRO A 19 1.20 18.55 -9.26
C PRO A 19 1.15 18.38 -7.74
N SER A 20 1.05 17.14 -7.27
CA SER A 20 1.22 16.84 -5.83
C SER A 20 1.99 15.56 -5.54
N SER A 21 2.14 14.63 -6.48
CA SER A 21 3.08 13.52 -6.34
C SER A 21 4.39 13.85 -7.07
N THR A 22 5.46 13.98 -6.29
CA THR A 22 6.84 14.06 -6.80
C THR A 22 7.40 12.70 -7.20
N MET A 23 6.65 11.62 -6.97
CA MET A 23 7.04 10.23 -7.24
C MET A 23 6.71 9.85 -8.68
N THR A 24 7.60 9.10 -9.29
CA THR A 24 7.38 8.41 -10.56
C THR A 24 6.32 7.32 -10.40
N ARG A 25 5.74 6.89 -11.52
CA ARG A 25 4.74 5.82 -11.53
C ARG A 25 5.29 4.53 -10.92
N GLU A 26 6.53 4.21 -11.20
CA GLU A 26 7.21 3.02 -10.72
C GLU A 26 7.39 3.07 -9.19
N GLU A 27 7.73 4.24 -8.65
CA GLU A 27 7.82 4.48 -7.22
C GLU A 27 6.46 4.37 -6.53
N ASP A 28 5.38 4.89 -7.14
CA ASP A 28 4.01 4.73 -6.64
C ASP A 28 3.59 3.25 -6.60
N ILE A 29 3.83 2.50 -7.69
CA ILE A 29 3.50 1.07 -7.77
C ILE A 29 4.18 0.28 -6.65
N ALA A 30 5.45 0.59 -6.38
CA ALA A 30 6.20 -0.03 -5.30
C ALA A 30 5.69 0.40 -3.91
N ALA A 31 5.45 1.69 -3.70
CA ALA A 31 5.06 2.26 -2.40
C ALA A 31 3.67 1.81 -1.94
N TYR A 32 2.72 1.63 -2.86
CA TYR A 32 1.33 1.25 -2.53
C TYR A 32 1.07 -0.26 -2.60
N GLY A 33 2.13 -1.08 -2.73
CA GLY A 33 1.99 -2.53 -2.67
C GLY A 33 1.37 -3.16 -3.92
N PHE A 34 1.43 -2.50 -5.08
CA PHE A 34 0.92 -3.04 -6.36
C PHE A 34 1.89 -4.06 -7.00
N THR A 35 2.49 -4.92 -6.19
CA THR A 35 3.37 -6.01 -6.65
C THR A 35 2.67 -7.35 -6.42
N ALA A 36 2.65 -8.21 -7.46
CA ALA A 36 2.00 -9.52 -7.36
C ALA A 36 2.78 -10.46 -6.43
N LEU A 37 2.09 -11.02 -5.42
CA LEU A 37 2.62 -11.99 -4.48
C LEU A 37 1.71 -13.23 -4.39
N PRO A 38 2.24 -14.43 -4.10
CA PRO A 38 1.42 -15.60 -3.82
C PRO A 38 0.45 -15.35 -2.66
N ARG A 39 -0.84 -15.65 -2.88
CA ARG A 39 -1.87 -15.56 -1.83
C ARG A 39 -1.66 -16.56 -0.69
N SER A 40 -1.12 -17.75 -1.02
CA SER A 40 -0.85 -18.78 -0.01
C SER A 40 0.29 -18.32 0.88
N THR A 41 0.03 -18.15 2.18
CA THR A 41 1.04 -17.76 3.16
C THR A 41 2.18 -18.77 3.18
N ALA A 42 1.90 -20.07 3.20
CA ALA A 42 2.93 -21.10 3.15
C ALA A 42 3.82 -20.98 1.90
N ALA A 43 3.23 -20.73 0.73
CA ALA A 43 3.99 -20.54 -0.51
C ALA A 43 4.83 -19.26 -0.48
N LEU A 44 4.27 -18.15 0.04
CA LEU A 44 4.97 -16.89 0.21
C LEU A 44 6.12 -17.01 1.21
N LEU A 45 5.92 -17.73 2.31
CA LEU A 45 6.96 -17.91 3.33
C LEU A 45 8.06 -18.87 2.85
N ALA A 46 7.73 -19.85 2.01
CA ALA A 46 8.71 -20.76 1.42
C ALA A 46 9.68 -20.07 0.44
N THR A 47 9.36 -18.87 -0.07
CA THR A 47 10.28 -18.09 -0.92
C THR A 47 11.24 -17.21 -0.12
N ARG A 48 11.09 -17.11 1.22
CA ARG A 48 12.04 -16.36 2.06
C ARG A 48 13.42 -17.00 2.01
N LYS A 49 14.43 -16.20 1.65
CA LYS A 49 15.83 -16.64 1.55
C LYS A 49 16.60 -16.46 2.87
N ASP A 50 16.23 -15.45 3.66
CA ASP A 50 16.94 -15.07 4.89
C ASP A 50 15.99 -15.11 6.09
N ILE A 51 15.80 -16.30 6.67
CA ILE A 51 15.02 -16.47 7.90
C ILE A 51 15.87 -15.97 9.07
N GLN A 52 15.70 -14.70 9.43
CA GLN A 52 16.27 -14.10 10.63
C GLN A 52 15.34 -14.35 11.82
N GLU A 53 15.92 -14.47 13.02
CA GLU A 53 15.11 -14.43 14.24
C GLU A 53 14.39 -13.07 14.35
N PRO A 54 13.11 -13.05 14.74
CA PRO A 54 12.39 -11.79 14.94
C PRO A 54 13.10 -10.93 15.98
N THR A 55 13.38 -9.68 15.63
CA THR A 55 13.83 -8.68 16.61
C THR A 55 12.63 -8.25 17.46
N GLU A 56 12.82 -8.15 18.77
CA GLU A 56 11.80 -7.60 19.65
C GLU A 56 11.54 -6.14 19.28
N LEU A 57 10.28 -5.82 18.98
CA LEU A 57 9.80 -4.47 18.68
C LEU A 57 8.64 -4.14 19.61
N GLY A 58 8.73 -2.98 20.25
CA GLY A 58 7.67 -2.37 21.02
C GLY A 58 6.74 -1.53 20.14
N VAL A 59 5.60 -1.17 20.70
CA VAL A 59 4.63 -0.28 20.04
C VAL A 59 5.23 1.10 19.75
N ASP A 60 6.09 1.59 20.65
CA ASP A 60 6.75 2.88 20.52
C ASP A 60 7.79 2.91 19.38
N ASP A 61 8.24 1.75 18.89
CA ASP A 61 9.18 1.62 17.76
C ASP A 61 8.48 1.82 16.40
N ILE A 62 7.14 1.72 16.35
CA ILE A 62 6.34 1.81 15.13
C ILE A 62 5.34 2.98 15.26
N PRO A 63 5.79 4.23 15.13
CA PRO A 63 4.91 5.38 15.29
C PRO A 63 3.86 5.42 14.17
N ILE A 64 2.63 5.73 14.55
CA ILE A 64 1.57 6.02 13.58
C ILE A 64 1.95 7.29 12.78
N PRO A 65 1.86 7.29 11.45
CA PRO A 65 2.22 8.45 10.65
C PRO A 65 1.39 9.70 11.01
N ASP A 66 2.07 10.80 11.35
CA ASP A 66 1.44 12.06 11.74
C ASP A 66 1.00 12.88 10.51
N THR A 67 0.01 12.36 9.78
CA THR A 67 -0.57 13.05 8.60
C THR A 67 -2.03 13.39 8.83
N ALA A 68 -2.52 14.44 8.18
CA ALA A 68 -3.92 14.85 8.26
C ALA A 68 -4.89 13.73 7.81
N LEU A 69 -4.47 12.90 6.85
CA LEU A 69 -5.26 11.78 6.37
C LEU A 69 -5.39 10.69 7.47
N VAL A 70 -4.27 10.28 8.06
CA VAL A 70 -4.27 9.26 9.12
C VAL A 70 -5.08 9.71 10.33
N LYS A 71 -4.96 10.98 10.74
CA LYS A 71 -5.77 11.57 11.83
C LYS A 71 -7.27 11.41 11.57
N LYS A 72 -7.74 11.81 10.38
CA LYS A 72 -9.15 11.69 10.00
C LYS A 72 -9.63 10.23 9.97
N VAL A 73 -8.81 9.30 9.48
CA VAL A 73 -9.14 7.88 9.46
C VAL A 73 -9.26 7.32 10.88
N LEU A 74 -8.33 7.68 11.77
CA LEU A 74 -8.38 7.25 13.17
C LEU A 74 -9.57 7.83 13.92
N GLU A 75 -9.88 9.11 13.73
CA GLU A 75 -11.08 9.75 14.30
C GLU A 75 -12.35 9.03 13.86
N TYR A 76 -12.47 8.76 12.55
CA TYR A 76 -13.59 8.01 12.00
C TYR A 76 -13.68 6.60 12.57
N ALA A 77 -12.57 5.85 12.55
CA ALA A 77 -12.54 4.48 13.05
C ALA A 77 -12.90 4.39 14.54
N LYS A 78 -12.39 5.30 15.37
CA LYS A 78 -12.75 5.36 16.80
C LYS A 78 -14.22 5.70 17.05
N LYS A 79 -14.81 6.52 16.18
CA LYS A 79 -16.22 6.93 16.29
C LYS A 79 -17.17 5.80 15.89
N GLU A 80 -16.85 5.08 14.82
CA GLU A 80 -17.78 4.13 14.18
C GLU A 80 -17.59 2.67 14.64
N LEU A 81 -16.38 2.30 15.11
CA LEU A 81 -16.10 0.93 15.51
C LEU A 81 -16.30 0.73 17.02
N PRO A 82 -16.81 -0.44 17.45
CA PRO A 82 -16.71 -0.86 18.84
C PRO A 82 -15.25 -0.87 19.29
N VAL A 83 -15.01 -0.58 20.57
CA VAL A 83 -13.65 -0.48 21.15
C VAL A 83 -12.81 -1.73 20.89
N GLU A 84 -13.40 -2.93 21.01
CA GLU A 84 -12.71 -4.20 20.76
C GLU A 84 -12.28 -4.34 19.30
N THR A 85 -13.11 -3.89 18.36
CA THR A 85 -12.81 -3.92 16.92
C THR A 85 -11.74 -2.90 16.57
N PHE A 86 -11.82 -1.68 17.12
CA PHE A 86 -10.78 -0.68 16.94
C PHE A 86 -9.44 -1.19 17.49
N ASN A 87 -9.41 -1.74 18.70
CA ASN A 87 -8.21 -2.31 19.30
C ASN A 87 -7.67 -3.49 18.49
N HIS A 88 -8.54 -4.34 17.94
CA HIS A 88 -8.11 -5.41 17.03
C HIS A 88 -7.42 -4.87 15.78
N SER A 89 -8.00 -3.86 15.13
CA SER A 89 -7.38 -3.19 13.98
C SER A 89 -6.01 -2.60 14.33
N MET A 90 -5.86 -2.01 15.52
CA MET A 90 -4.57 -1.53 16.00
C MET A 90 -3.56 -2.67 16.19
N ARG A 91 -3.97 -3.83 16.74
CA ARG A 91 -3.07 -4.99 16.82
C ARG A 91 -2.65 -5.49 15.44
N VAL A 92 -3.56 -5.50 14.46
CA VAL A 92 -3.25 -5.89 13.08
C VAL A 92 -2.23 -4.95 12.44
N PHE A 93 -2.29 -3.65 12.72
CA PHE A 93 -1.27 -2.70 12.25
C PHE A 93 0.13 -2.97 12.82
N TYR A 94 0.22 -3.50 14.05
CA TYR A 94 1.51 -3.79 14.71
C TYR A 94 2.04 -5.22 14.46
N TYR A 95 1.30 -6.09 13.75
CA TYR A 95 1.74 -7.43 13.38
C TYR A 95 2.51 -7.42 12.04
#